data_AF-A0AAW1S3X8-F1
#
_entry.id   AF-A0AAW1S3X8-F1
#
_cell.length_a   1.000
_cell.length_b   1.000
_cell.length_c   1.000
_cell.angle_alpha   90.00
_cell.angle_beta   90.00
_cell.angle_gamma   90.00
#
_symmetry.space_group_name_H-M   'P 1'
#
loop_
_entity.id
_entity.type
_entity.pdbx_description
1 polymer ?
#
loop_
_entity_poly.entity_id
_entity_poly.type
_entity_poly.pdbx_seq_one_letter_code
_entity_poly.pdbx_strand_id
1 'polypeptide(L)'
;MVQASEPAVSIPALEACIRDPASPLTHKYRALFALRNCPGSAAESALTKGLQVNSALFRHEVAYCLGQRQDPSATALLSEMLRDTAEHPMVRHEAGEALGAIGTPACLEQLQRHEQDTCLEVAQTCQLALQRIDFHTRRAARARHTATPESKPGAMQPQNATNTAAAPVCSEAVNCSRSRVGMQLPADSNGSTTSSHEQSAQTASVNQHAGPSASCEQCQPLSSVAVRLDPLDEADEEPSRFMSVDPTPAAPSATPMSQLRATLLDEHAAIFDRYAAMFALRNRGGPKAVAALQAVMAASDSALLKHEVAYVLGQMGDAQASSCLGRVLRDEQEHAMVRHEAAEALGAIADPSSLHLLTQHCADPEPIVADSCKVALDMLEFEQSGGFEYLSVPVAAS
;
A
#
# COMPACT_ATOMS: atom_id res chain seq x y z
N MET A 1 16.68 -23.81 33.92
CA MET A 1 16.90 -23.76 32.47
C MET A 1 16.69 -22.32 32.06
N VAL A 2 17.75 -21.65 31.63
CA VAL A 2 17.74 -20.24 31.23
C VAL A 2 16.84 -20.13 30.01
N GLN A 3 15.77 -19.32 30.09
CA GLN A 3 15.07 -18.86 28.89
C GLN A 3 16.09 -18.10 28.07
N ALA A 4 16.51 -18.64 26.93
CA ALA A 4 17.30 -17.89 25.97
C ALA A 4 16.43 -16.72 25.51
N SER A 5 16.77 -15.51 25.96
CA SER A 5 16.23 -14.28 25.39
C SER A 5 16.60 -14.25 23.91
N GLU A 6 15.62 -14.05 23.04
CA GLU A 6 15.86 -13.79 21.61
C GLU A 6 16.91 -12.68 21.45
N PRO A 7 17.86 -12.80 20.50
CA PRO A 7 18.86 -11.77 20.30
C PRO A 7 18.15 -10.48 19.88
N ALA A 8 18.29 -9.43 20.69
CA ALA A 8 17.73 -8.12 20.37
C ALA A 8 18.26 -7.65 19.01
N VAL A 9 17.35 -7.23 18.12
CA VAL A 9 17.68 -6.67 16.81
C VAL A 9 18.66 -5.51 17.00
N SER A 10 19.88 -5.67 16.48
CA SER A 10 20.94 -4.68 16.60
C SER A 10 20.82 -3.65 15.47
N ILE A 11 20.23 -2.48 15.77
CA ILE A 11 20.14 -1.34 14.82
C ILE A 11 21.50 -1.03 14.17
N PRO A 12 22.64 -0.97 14.90
CA PRO A 12 23.95 -0.75 14.27
C PRO A 12 24.35 -1.84 13.26
N ALA A 13 23.99 -3.09 13.50
CA ALA A 13 24.29 -4.18 12.56
C ALA A 13 23.42 -4.09 11.30
N LEU A 14 22.14 -3.74 11.45
CA LEU A 14 21.24 -3.50 10.33
C LEU A 14 21.70 -2.31 9.48
N GLU A 15 22.11 -1.21 10.12
CA GLU A 15 22.70 -0.06 9.41
C GLU A 15 23.96 -0.47 8.64
N ALA A 16 24.85 -1.26 9.27
CA ALA A 16 26.06 -1.74 8.63
C ALA A 16 25.75 -2.58 7.37
N CYS A 17 24.74 -3.46 7.44
CA CYS A 17 24.26 -4.23 6.29
C CYS A 17 23.73 -3.31 5.16
N ILE A 18 22.94 -2.28 5.51
CA ILE A 18 22.42 -1.34 4.51
C ILE A 18 23.55 -0.58 3.83
N ARG A 19 24.56 -0.15 4.58
CA ARG A 19 25.67 0.68 4.08
C ARG A 19 26.73 -0.11 3.32
N ASP A 20 26.89 -1.40 3.61
CA ASP A 20 27.90 -2.23 2.98
C ASP A 20 27.59 -2.44 1.48
N PRO A 21 28.46 -1.97 0.55
CA PRO A 21 28.26 -2.16 -0.88
C PRO A 21 28.30 -3.64 -1.30
N ALA A 22 28.95 -4.51 -0.52
CA ALA A 22 29.06 -5.93 -0.82
C ALA A 22 27.84 -6.74 -0.34
N SER A 23 27.00 -6.15 0.52
CA SER A 23 25.81 -6.83 1.03
C SER A 23 24.77 -7.02 -0.10
N PRO A 24 24.26 -8.25 -0.29
CA PRO A 24 23.21 -8.53 -1.27
C PRO A 24 21.97 -7.66 -1.06
N LEU A 25 21.27 -7.32 -2.14
CA LEU A 25 20.06 -6.51 -2.08
C LEU A 25 19.00 -7.13 -1.15
N THR A 26 18.81 -8.45 -1.23
CA THR A 26 17.89 -9.21 -0.35
C THR A 26 18.20 -9.03 1.13
N HIS A 27 19.49 -9.04 1.53
CA HIS A 27 19.89 -8.79 2.91
C HIS A 27 19.59 -7.35 3.35
N LYS A 28 19.79 -6.38 2.44
CA LYS A 28 19.43 -4.99 2.70
C LYS A 28 17.92 -4.83 2.91
N TYR A 29 17.08 -5.54 2.14
CA TYR A 29 15.62 -5.55 2.31
C TYR A 29 15.20 -6.14 3.66
N ARG A 30 15.79 -7.27 4.06
CA ARG A 30 15.57 -7.85 5.39
C ARG A 30 15.93 -6.85 6.50
N ALA A 31 17.07 -6.17 6.36
CA ALA A 31 17.47 -5.12 7.31
C ALA A 31 16.51 -3.93 7.32
N LEU A 32 16.05 -3.50 6.14
CA LEU A 32 15.10 -2.39 5.96
C LEU A 32 13.77 -2.68 6.68
N PHE A 33 13.17 -3.84 6.43
CA PHE A 33 11.92 -4.23 7.07
C PHE A 33 12.04 -4.43 8.58
N ALA A 34 13.22 -4.87 9.05
CA ALA A 34 13.49 -4.97 10.48
C ALA A 34 13.52 -3.57 11.12
N LEU A 35 14.19 -2.60 10.49
CA LEU A 35 14.28 -1.23 10.97
C LEU A 35 12.92 -0.50 10.93
N ARG A 36 12.08 -0.76 9.93
CA ARG A 36 10.75 -0.13 9.78
C ARG A 36 9.94 -0.23 11.08
N ASN A 37 9.92 -1.42 11.68
CA ASN A 37 9.12 -1.72 12.87
C ASN A 37 9.87 -1.42 14.18
N CYS A 38 11.15 -1.02 14.13
CA CYS A 38 11.90 -0.61 15.31
C CYS A 38 11.48 0.80 15.75
N PRO A 39 11.06 0.98 17.02
CA PRO A 39 10.73 2.31 17.54
C PRO A 39 11.99 3.17 17.71
N GLY A 40 11.81 4.49 17.67
CA GLY A 40 12.83 5.47 18.01
C GLY A 40 13.66 5.99 16.85
N SER A 41 14.41 7.06 17.12
CA SER A 41 15.17 7.84 16.14
C SER A 41 16.42 7.13 15.61
N ALA A 42 16.95 6.14 16.34
CA ALA A 42 18.09 5.35 15.89
C ALA A 42 17.73 4.49 14.66
N ALA A 43 16.54 3.87 14.67
CA ALA A 43 16.07 3.09 13.53
C ALA A 43 15.82 3.98 12.30
N GLU A 44 15.26 5.16 12.53
CA GLU A 44 15.06 6.16 11.48
C GLU A 44 16.36 6.64 10.85
N SER A 45 17.34 7.00 11.69
CA SER A 45 18.68 7.38 11.24
C SER A 45 19.31 6.27 10.39
N ALA A 46 19.12 5.00 10.76
CA ALA A 46 19.61 3.87 9.98
C ALA A 46 18.87 3.72 8.64
N LEU A 47 17.52 3.88 8.61
CA LEU A 47 16.73 3.88 7.37
C LEU A 47 17.22 4.94 6.38
N THR A 48 17.48 6.17 6.84
CA THR A 48 17.95 7.24 5.95
C THR A 48 19.28 6.94 5.28
N LYS A 49 20.10 6.02 5.81
CA LYS A 49 21.33 5.56 5.13
C LYS A 49 21.02 4.76 3.86
N GLY A 50 19.85 4.14 3.79
CA GLY A 50 19.37 3.41 2.62
C GLY A 50 19.14 4.30 1.40
N LEU A 51 18.89 5.61 1.61
CA LEU A 51 18.72 6.58 0.52
C LEU A 51 19.98 6.79 -0.33
N GLN A 52 21.14 6.33 0.13
CA GLN A 52 22.41 6.41 -0.61
C GLN A 52 22.75 5.11 -1.37
N VAL A 53 21.90 4.08 -1.29
CA VAL A 53 22.12 2.81 -1.98
C VAL A 53 21.86 3.01 -3.48
N ASN A 54 22.75 2.47 -4.32
CA ASN A 54 22.64 2.55 -5.78
C ASN A 54 21.62 1.54 -6.35
N SER A 55 20.37 1.65 -5.92
CA SER A 55 19.23 0.92 -6.47
C SER A 55 18.00 1.80 -6.30
N ALA A 56 17.35 2.17 -7.41
CA ALA A 56 16.10 2.92 -7.36
C ALA A 56 15.03 2.13 -6.59
N LEU A 57 15.01 0.81 -6.77
CA LEU A 57 14.17 -0.08 -6.00
C LEU A 57 14.50 -0.02 -4.50
N PHE A 58 15.75 0.00 -4.08
CA PHE A 58 16.01 0.13 -2.65
C PHE A 58 15.62 1.51 -2.09
N ARG A 59 15.86 2.58 -2.85
CA ARG A 59 15.59 3.96 -2.39
C ARG A 59 14.10 4.27 -2.29
N HIS A 60 13.27 3.75 -3.20
CA HIS A 60 11.81 3.94 -3.08
C HIS A 60 11.30 3.22 -1.82
N GLU A 61 11.71 1.98 -1.56
CA GLU A 61 11.25 1.24 -0.37
C GLU A 61 11.68 1.91 0.95
N VAL A 62 12.84 2.58 0.95
CA VAL A 62 13.26 3.41 2.08
C VAL A 62 12.33 4.62 2.25
N ALA A 63 11.96 5.31 1.17
CA ALA A 63 11.00 6.42 1.22
C ALA A 63 9.63 5.95 1.71
N TYR A 64 9.13 4.82 1.21
CA TYR A 64 7.93 4.14 1.71
C TYR A 64 8.01 3.93 3.23
N CYS A 65 9.08 3.27 3.70
CA CYS A 65 9.28 3.01 5.13
C CYS A 65 9.31 4.29 5.98
N LEU A 66 9.89 5.38 5.48
CA LEU A 66 9.89 6.68 6.18
C LEU A 66 8.48 7.29 6.22
N GLY A 67 7.71 7.17 5.14
CA GLY A 67 6.30 7.57 5.08
C GLY A 67 5.44 6.82 6.10
N GLN A 68 5.57 5.50 6.15
CA GLN A 68 4.83 4.64 7.09
C GLN A 68 5.13 4.94 8.56
N ARG A 69 6.32 5.48 8.86
CA ARG A 69 6.69 5.92 10.21
C ARG A 69 6.09 7.26 10.61
N GLN A 70 5.71 8.09 9.63
CA GLN A 70 5.13 9.41 9.81
C GLN A 70 5.97 10.37 10.69
N ASP A 71 7.28 10.16 10.81
CA ASP A 71 8.17 11.04 11.58
C ASP A 71 8.53 12.27 10.74
N PRO A 72 8.22 13.50 11.22
CA PRO A 72 8.57 14.74 10.52
C PRO A 72 10.06 14.92 10.23
N SER A 73 10.96 14.24 10.94
CA SER A 73 12.41 14.38 10.75
C SER A 73 12.86 13.97 9.33
N ALA A 74 12.13 13.06 8.69
CA ALA A 74 12.38 12.64 7.31
C ALA A 74 11.97 13.68 6.24
N THR A 75 11.16 14.69 6.59
CA THR A 75 10.55 15.65 5.64
C THR A 75 11.58 16.31 4.73
N ALA A 76 12.71 16.75 5.28
CA ALA A 76 13.74 17.47 4.52
C ALA A 76 14.39 16.59 3.44
N LEU A 77 14.68 15.33 3.75
CA LEU A 77 15.28 14.37 2.83
C LEU A 77 14.30 13.97 1.73
N LEU A 78 13.05 13.65 2.09
CA LEU A 78 12.00 13.30 1.12
C LEU A 78 11.71 14.48 0.18
N SER A 79 11.74 15.71 0.71
CA SER A 79 11.60 16.94 -0.09
C SER A 79 12.77 17.16 -1.06
N GLU A 80 13.98 16.74 -0.72
CA GLU A 80 15.12 16.77 -1.63
C GLU A 80 14.96 15.74 -2.74
N MET A 81 14.58 14.50 -2.41
CA MET A 81 14.33 13.43 -3.39
C MET A 81 13.22 13.79 -4.38
N LEU A 82 12.08 14.32 -3.92
CA LEU A 82 10.98 14.71 -4.80
C LEU A 82 11.39 15.80 -5.82
N ARG A 83 12.24 16.74 -5.40
CA ARG A 83 12.74 17.85 -6.23
C ARG A 83 13.81 17.43 -7.23
N ASP A 84 14.53 16.34 -6.97
CA ASP A 84 15.62 15.93 -7.83
C ASP A 84 15.10 15.30 -9.12
N THR A 85 15.06 16.09 -10.20
CA THR A 85 14.64 15.61 -11.53
C THR A 85 15.60 14.59 -12.15
N ALA A 86 16.81 14.41 -11.61
CA ALA A 86 17.73 13.35 -12.02
C ALA A 86 17.47 12.02 -11.31
N GLU A 87 16.69 12.04 -10.22
CA GLU A 87 16.25 10.83 -9.52
C GLU A 87 15.18 10.09 -10.34
N HIS A 88 15.14 8.76 -10.16
CA HIS A 88 14.22 7.87 -10.84
C HIS A 88 12.76 8.23 -10.49
N PRO A 89 11.83 8.28 -11.47
CA PRO A 89 10.42 8.59 -11.25
C PRO A 89 9.74 7.80 -10.13
N MET A 90 10.05 6.51 -10.04
CA MET A 90 9.61 5.61 -8.96
C MET A 90 9.97 6.14 -7.55
N VAL A 91 11.21 6.56 -7.38
CA VAL A 91 11.69 7.08 -6.10
C VAL A 91 11.03 8.43 -5.78
N ARG A 92 10.78 9.25 -6.81
CA ARG A 92 10.14 10.56 -6.65
C ARG A 92 8.67 10.46 -6.26
N HIS A 93 7.88 9.56 -6.87
CA HIS A 93 6.48 9.40 -6.44
C HIS A 93 6.43 8.91 -5.00
N GLU A 94 7.26 7.93 -4.64
CA GLU A 94 7.27 7.35 -3.29
C GLU A 94 7.65 8.41 -2.24
N ALA A 95 8.58 9.30 -2.57
CA ALA A 95 8.88 10.47 -1.73
C ALA A 95 7.67 11.41 -1.57
N GLY A 96 6.92 11.66 -2.65
CA GLY A 96 5.67 12.45 -2.62
C GLY A 96 4.60 11.79 -1.75
N GLU A 97 4.42 10.48 -1.86
CA GLU A 97 3.48 9.72 -1.05
C GLU A 97 3.85 9.77 0.44
N ALA A 98 5.13 9.52 0.75
CA ALA A 98 5.66 9.60 2.11
C ALA A 98 5.47 10.99 2.73
N LEU A 99 5.65 12.06 1.96
CA LEU A 99 5.34 13.43 2.40
C LEU A 99 3.84 13.61 2.68
N GLY A 100 2.97 12.99 1.87
CA GLY A 100 1.53 12.92 2.10
C GLY A 100 1.16 12.18 3.39
N ALA A 101 1.85 11.08 3.70
CA ALA A 101 1.69 10.30 4.92
C ALA A 101 2.10 11.11 6.18
N ILE A 102 3.21 11.85 6.10
CA ILE A 102 3.74 12.70 7.19
C ILE A 102 2.85 13.94 7.41
N GLY A 103 2.50 14.68 6.35
CA GLY A 103 1.50 15.74 6.40
C GLY A 103 1.87 17.02 7.15
N THR A 104 3.15 17.39 7.28
CA THR A 104 3.54 18.69 7.87
C THR A 104 3.29 19.87 6.93
N PRO A 105 3.29 21.13 7.43
CA PRO A 105 3.23 22.31 6.55
C PRO A 105 4.36 22.37 5.51
N ALA A 106 5.56 21.86 5.84
CA ALA A 106 6.67 21.79 4.90
C ALA A 106 6.42 20.74 3.80
N CYS A 107 5.70 19.66 4.09
CA CYS A 107 5.24 18.70 3.09
C CYS A 107 4.30 19.37 2.08
N LEU A 108 3.32 20.16 2.56
CA LEU A 108 2.35 20.85 1.70
C LEU A 108 3.04 21.74 0.65
N GLU A 109 4.04 22.53 1.07
CA GLU A 109 4.77 23.40 0.16
C GLU A 109 5.44 22.63 -0.98
N GLN A 110 6.06 21.48 -0.69
CA GLN A 110 6.70 20.67 -1.73
C GLN A 110 5.69 19.94 -2.61
N LEU A 111 4.62 19.39 -2.03
CA LEU A 111 3.59 18.68 -2.79
C LEU A 111 2.87 19.62 -3.77
N GLN A 112 2.55 20.85 -3.35
CA GLN A 112 1.95 21.87 -4.23
C GLN A 112 2.86 22.26 -5.40
N ARG A 113 4.18 22.23 -5.22
CA ARG A 113 5.12 22.51 -6.31
C ARG A 113 5.13 21.45 -7.39
N HIS A 114 4.79 20.20 -7.03
CA HIS A 114 4.91 19.04 -7.91
C HIS A 114 3.54 18.47 -8.31
N GLU A 115 2.42 19.11 -7.96
CA GLU A 115 1.08 18.67 -8.37
C GLU A 115 0.88 18.71 -9.91
N GLN A 116 1.74 19.42 -10.63
CA GLN A 116 1.79 19.53 -12.09
C GLN A 116 3.17 19.08 -12.63
N ASP A 117 3.82 18.14 -11.96
CA ASP A 117 5.10 17.58 -12.42
C ASP A 117 4.99 17.03 -13.85
N THR A 118 6.09 17.10 -14.60
CA THR A 118 6.15 16.54 -15.96
C THR A 118 6.05 15.02 -15.98
N CYS A 119 6.46 14.35 -14.90
CA CYS A 119 6.21 12.94 -14.68
C CYS A 119 4.81 12.75 -14.11
N LEU A 120 3.96 12.04 -14.85
CA LEU A 120 2.54 11.89 -14.53
C LEU A 120 2.35 11.21 -13.17
N GLU A 121 3.15 10.19 -12.86
CA GLU A 121 3.11 9.42 -11.62
C GLU A 121 3.39 10.34 -10.43
N VAL A 122 4.44 11.18 -10.51
CA VAL A 122 4.78 12.15 -9.47
C VAL A 122 3.67 13.18 -9.29
N ALA A 123 3.10 13.70 -10.39
CA ALA A 123 2.01 14.66 -10.34
C ALA A 123 0.76 14.07 -9.67
N GLN A 124 0.33 12.88 -10.11
CA GLN A 124 -0.82 12.17 -9.57
C GLN A 124 -0.63 11.85 -8.08
N THR A 125 0.56 11.39 -7.67
CA THR A 125 0.86 11.13 -6.26
C THR A 125 0.82 12.39 -5.42
N CYS A 126 1.38 13.52 -5.90
CA CYS A 126 1.32 14.78 -5.16
C CYS A 126 -0.10 15.30 -5.01
N GLN A 127 -0.94 15.14 -6.05
CA GLN A 127 -2.37 15.48 -5.98
C GLN A 127 -3.12 14.62 -4.96
N LEU A 128 -2.87 13.31 -4.93
CA LEU A 128 -3.44 12.39 -3.93
C LEU A 128 -3.01 12.77 -2.51
N ALA A 129 -1.71 13.01 -2.31
CA ALA A 129 -1.12 13.41 -1.03
C ALA A 129 -1.71 14.73 -0.49
N LEU A 130 -1.91 15.73 -1.36
CA LEU A 130 -2.57 16.99 -0.97
C LEU A 130 -4.02 16.77 -0.52
N GLN A 131 -4.78 15.96 -1.27
CA GLN A 131 -6.16 15.64 -0.93
C GLN A 131 -6.25 14.85 0.38
N ARG A 132 -5.30 13.94 0.63
CA ARG A 132 -5.17 13.21 1.89
C ARG A 132 -4.96 14.15 3.08
N ILE A 133 -4.03 15.10 2.97
CA ILE A 133 -3.75 16.06 4.04
C ILE A 133 -4.96 16.96 4.29
N ASP A 134 -5.64 17.43 3.23
CA ASP A 134 -6.87 18.22 3.36
C ASP A 134 -7.98 17.43 4.06
N PHE A 135 -8.20 16.15 3.68
CA PHE A 135 -9.16 15.26 4.31
C PHE A 135 -8.94 15.17 5.84
N HIS A 136 -7.72 14.83 6.27
CA HIS A 136 -7.40 14.72 7.69
C HIS A 136 -7.45 16.06 8.43
N THR A 137 -7.06 17.16 7.77
CA THR A 137 -7.13 18.50 8.36
C THR A 137 -8.57 18.93 8.63
N ARG A 138 -9.47 18.71 7.66
CA ARG A 138 -10.91 18.99 7.81
C ARG A 138 -11.54 18.14 8.90
N ARG A 139 -11.20 16.84 8.95
CA ARG A 139 -11.65 15.92 9.99
C ARG A 139 -11.21 16.39 11.39
N ALA A 140 -9.93 16.73 11.56
CA ALA A 140 -9.42 17.25 12.82
C ALA A 140 -10.08 18.58 13.23
N ALA A 141 -10.39 19.46 12.26
CA ALA A 141 -11.13 20.68 12.53
C ALA A 141 -12.56 20.40 12.99
N ARG A 142 -13.29 19.48 12.35
CA ARG A 142 -14.66 19.08 12.74
C ARG A 142 -14.70 18.47 14.14
N ALA A 143 -13.77 17.55 14.46
CA ALA A 143 -13.68 16.94 15.78
C ALA A 143 -13.45 17.96 16.91
N ARG A 144 -12.71 19.04 16.64
CA ARG A 144 -12.52 20.14 17.61
C ARG A 144 -13.79 20.97 17.82
N HIS A 145 -14.62 21.16 16.79
CA HIS A 145 -15.88 21.92 16.89
C HIS A 145 -16.96 21.12 17.63
N THR A 146 -17.04 19.79 17.44
CA THR A 146 -17.99 18.94 18.17
C THR A 146 -17.60 18.74 19.63
N ALA A 147 -16.31 18.84 19.96
CA ALA A 147 -15.80 18.72 21.32
C ALA A 147 -15.95 19.99 22.18
N THR A 148 -16.28 21.15 21.60
CA THR A 148 -16.60 22.37 22.37
C THR A 148 -18.09 22.37 22.74
N PRO A 149 -18.47 22.20 24.02
CA PRO A 149 -19.87 22.34 24.42
C PRO A 149 -20.28 23.80 24.31
N GLU A 150 -21.43 24.06 23.69
CA GLU A 150 -22.04 25.38 23.63
C GLU A 150 -22.13 26.01 25.04
N SER A 151 -21.25 26.97 25.33
CA SER A 151 -21.41 27.81 26.51
C SER A 151 -22.58 28.75 26.27
N LYS A 152 -23.74 28.47 26.88
CA LYS A 152 -24.83 29.46 26.99
C LYS A 152 -24.28 30.76 27.59
N PRO A 153 -24.63 31.94 27.05
CA PRO A 153 -24.24 33.20 27.66
C PRO A 153 -25.13 33.46 28.89
N GLY A 154 -24.56 33.33 30.08
CA GLY A 154 -25.18 33.65 31.36
C GLY A 154 -24.11 34.02 32.38
N ALA A 155 -24.11 35.28 32.80
CA ALA A 155 -23.10 35.91 33.64
C ALA A 155 -22.89 35.25 35.02
N MET A 156 -21.63 35.12 35.46
CA MET A 156 -21.11 35.75 36.70
C MET A 156 -19.57 35.63 36.77
N GLN A 157 -18.94 36.66 37.34
CA GLN A 157 -17.49 36.92 37.43
C GLN A 157 -16.76 36.10 38.55
N PRO A 158 -15.41 36.19 38.66
CA PRO A 158 -14.52 35.06 38.90
C PRO A 158 -14.14 34.85 40.37
N GLN A 159 -13.71 33.63 40.72
CA GLN A 159 -12.88 33.39 41.89
C GLN A 159 -11.67 32.51 41.55
N ASN A 160 -10.53 32.97 42.05
CA ASN A 160 -9.21 32.38 41.97
C ASN A 160 -9.17 30.88 42.32
N ALA A 161 -8.52 30.10 41.45
CA ALA A 161 -7.79 28.91 41.88
C ALA A 161 -6.60 28.70 40.94
N THR A 162 -5.42 29.05 41.45
CA THR A 162 -4.12 28.60 40.95
C THR A 162 -4.02 27.08 41.09
N ASN A 163 -3.80 26.35 40.00
CA ASN A 163 -2.84 25.23 40.02
C ASN A 163 -2.45 24.74 38.62
N THR A 164 -1.17 24.42 38.55
CA THR A 164 -0.34 23.91 37.46
C THR A 164 -0.96 22.86 36.55
N ALA A 165 -0.76 23.07 35.24
CA ALA A 165 -1.04 22.13 34.16
C ALA A 165 0.00 20.99 34.16
N ALA A 166 -0.50 19.75 34.17
CA ALA A 166 0.22 18.57 33.73
C ALA A 166 -0.60 17.94 32.60
N ALA A 167 0.02 17.80 31.43
CA ALA A 167 -0.58 17.15 30.27
C ALA A 167 -0.83 15.66 30.57
N PRO A 168 -1.91 15.05 30.07
CA PRO A 168 -2.10 13.62 30.18
C PRO A 168 -1.11 12.92 29.25
N VAL A 169 -0.11 12.30 29.86
CA VAL A 169 0.72 11.25 29.27
C VAL A 169 -0.18 10.03 29.13
N CYS A 170 -0.59 9.68 27.91
CA CYS A 170 -1.18 8.36 27.65
C CYS A 170 -0.05 7.33 27.66
N SER A 171 0.16 6.76 28.84
CA SER A 171 0.92 5.56 29.08
C SER A 171 0.08 4.33 28.74
N GLU A 172 0.45 3.60 27.68
CA GLU A 172 0.17 2.17 27.57
C GLU A 172 1.21 1.54 26.64
N ALA A 173 2.40 1.34 27.20
CA ALA A 173 3.29 0.28 26.76
C ALA A 173 2.86 -0.99 27.50
N VAL A 174 2.70 -2.10 26.78
CA VAL A 174 3.01 -3.50 27.15
C VAL A 174 2.31 -4.46 26.17
N ASN A 175 3.09 -4.97 25.21
CA ASN A 175 3.16 -6.35 24.70
C ASN A 175 3.66 -6.36 23.24
N CYS A 176 4.94 -6.02 23.08
CA CYS A 176 5.68 -6.24 21.85
C CYS A 176 6.39 -7.61 21.98
N SER A 177 5.76 -8.65 21.43
CA SER A 177 6.39 -9.95 21.14
C SER A 177 5.38 -10.80 20.38
N ARG A 178 5.29 -10.54 19.06
CA ARG A 178 4.78 -11.39 17.97
C ARG A 178 4.38 -10.47 16.82
N SER A 179 5.28 -10.28 15.86
CA SER A 179 4.92 -9.72 14.57
C SER A 179 5.55 -10.60 13.50
N ARG A 180 4.69 -11.31 12.78
CA ARG A 180 5.08 -11.87 11.47
C ARG A 180 5.50 -10.71 10.59
N VAL A 181 6.44 -11.00 9.71
CA VAL A 181 7.11 -10.03 8.85
C VAL A 181 6.11 -9.45 7.83
N GLY A 182 6.44 -8.29 7.29
CA GLY A 182 5.55 -7.36 6.58
C GLY A 182 4.61 -7.97 5.54
N MET A 183 3.44 -7.33 5.41
CA MET A 183 2.21 -7.81 4.77
C MET A 183 1.47 -8.84 5.62
N GLN A 184 0.55 -8.34 6.45
CA GLN A 184 -0.29 -9.15 7.33
C GLN A 184 -1.32 -9.94 6.50
N LEU A 185 -1.01 -11.19 6.13
CA LEU A 185 -1.99 -12.12 5.57
C LEU A 185 -3.00 -12.55 6.65
N PRO A 186 -4.32 -12.61 6.34
CA PRO A 186 -5.30 -13.13 7.28
C PRO A 186 -5.11 -14.64 7.48
N ALA A 187 -5.16 -15.09 8.73
CA ALA A 187 -5.19 -16.51 9.06
C ALA A 187 -6.55 -17.10 8.65
N ASP A 188 -6.54 -18.07 7.72
CA ASP A 188 -7.75 -18.81 7.36
C ASP A 188 -8.22 -19.73 8.49
N SER A 189 -9.52 -19.69 8.71
CA SER A 189 -10.24 -20.59 9.61
C SER A 189 -10.56 -21.90 8.89
N ASN A 190 -10.14 -23.01 9.49
CA ASN A 190 -10.38 -24.38 9.01
C ASN A 190 -11.87 -24.64 8.74
N GLY A 191 -12.23 -24.79 7.47
CA GLY A 191 -13.49 -25.35 7.01
C GLY A 191 -13.31 -26.80 6.56
N SER A 192 -13.86 -27.71 7.34
CA SER A 192 -13.88 -29.17 7.17
C SER A 192 -14.18 -29.65 5.74
N THR A 193 -13.31 -30.50 5.21
CA THR A 193 -13.59 -31.39 4.08
C THR A 193 -14.49 -32.54 4.50
N THR A 194 -15.67 -32.66 3.89
CA THR A 194 -16.36 -33.95 3.75
C THR A 194 -16.45 -34.31 2.27
N SER A 195 -15.89 -35.48 1.97
CA SER A 195 -15.91 -36.16 0.69
C SER A 195 -17.33 -36.58 0.28
N SER A 196 -17.64 -36.51 -1.01
CA SER A 196 -18.56 -37.46 -1.66
C SER A 196 -18.31 -37.49 -3.17
N HIS A 197 -18.40 -38.71 -3.70
CA HIS A 197 -17.97 -39.22 -4.98
C HIS A 197 -18.82 -38.82 -6.20
N GLU A 198 -18.16 -38.87 -7.38
CA GLU A 198 -18.60 -39.41 -8.68
C GLU A 198 -19.94 -38.95 -9.31
N GLN A 199 -19.94 -38.47 -10.57
CA GLN A 199 -20.01 -39.32 -11.79
C GLN A 199 -20.13 -38.48 -13.10
N SER A 200 -19.69 -39.15 -14.17
CA SER A 200 -19.46 -38.81 -15.59
C SER A 200 -20.59 -38.22 -16.47
N ALA A 201 -20.15 -37.89 -17.72
CA ALA A 201 -20.86 -37.87 -19.02
C ALA A 201 -21.29 -36.47 -19.52
N GLN A 202 -20.72 -35.88 -20.60
CA GLN A 202 -20.64 -36.20 -22.04
C GLN A 202 -21.51 -35.25 -22.90
N THR A 203 -20.82 -34.50 -23.79
CA THR A 203 -21.16 -34.14 -25.20
C THR A 203 -22.48 -33.46 -25.58
N ALA A 204 -22.38 -32.30 -26.26
CA ALA A 204 -22.94 -31.95 -27.60
C ALA A 204 -22.91 -30.40 -27.78
N SER A 205 -22.08 -29.83 -28.66
CA SER A 205 -22.26 -29.60 -30.12
C SER A 205 -23.23 -28.45 -30.50
N VAL A 206 -22.63 -27.36 -31.01
CA VAL A 206 -22.97 -26.54 -32.20
C VAL A 206 -24.46 -26.20 -32.47
N ASN A 207 -24.78 -24.89 -32.51
CA ASN A 207 -25.34 -24.30 -33.73
C ASN A 207 -25.25 -22.77 -33.82
N GLN A 208 -25.04 -22.28 -35.04
CA GLN A 208 -24.93 -20.88 -35.43
C GLN A 208 -26.23 -20.39 -36.11
N HIS A 209 -26.29 -19.05 -36.26
CA HIS A 209 -27.07 -18.23 -37.22
C HIS A 209 -28.56 -17.96 -36.94
N ALA A 210 -28.89 -16.67 -36.73
CA ALA A 210 -29.62 -15.82 -37.69
C ALA A 210 -30.04 -14.48 -37.05
N GLY A 211 -29.79 -13.35 -37.72
CA GLY A 211 -30.64 -12.14 -37.62
C GLY A 211 -31.52 -12.04 -38.86
N PRO A 212 -32.13 -10.88 -39.18
CA PRO A 212 -32.56 -9.74 -38.34
C PRO A 212 -34.05 -9.36 -38.56
N SER A 213 -34.70 -8.66 -37.62
CA SER A 213 -35.81 -7.73 -37.95
C SER A 213 -36.36 -6.94 -36.75
N ALA A 214 -36.49 -5.63 -36.99
CA ALA A 214 -37.60 -4.74 -36.59
C ALA A 214 -37.74 -4.26 -35.13
N SER A 215 -37.32 -3.01 -34.95
CA SER A 215 -38.06 -1.87 -34.36
C SER A 215 -38.80 -2.04 -33.03
N CYS A 216 -38.26 -1.40 -31.98
CA CYS A 216 -39.07 -0.78 -30.94
C CYS A 216 -38.45 0.58 -30.58
N GLU A 217 -39.07 1.66 -31.10
CA GLU A 217 -38.89 3.02 -30.62
C GLU A 217 -39.55 3.15 -29.24
N GLN A 218 -38.75 3.27 -28.18
CA GLN A 218 -39.01 4.03 -26.95
C GLN A 218 -38.04 3.59 -25.85
N CYS A 219 -36.87 4.21 -25.80
CA CYS A 219 -36.12 4.42 -24.56
C CYS A 219 -35.35 5.73 -24.71
N GLN A 220 -35.75 6.73 -23.92
CA GLN A 220 -35.12 8.05 -23.85
C GLN A 220 -33.66 7.88 -23.38
N PRO A 221 -32.73 8.78 -23.78
CA PRO A 221 -31.34 8.66 -23.37
C PRO A 221 -31.24 8.90 -21.86
N LEU A 222 -30.69 7.91 -21.15
CA LEU A 222 -30.21 8.10 -19.79
C LEU A 222 -29.06 9.11 -19.84
N SER A 223 -29.39 10.35 -19.51
CA SER A 223 -28.47 11.39 -19.08
C SER A 223 -27.46 10.80 -18.09
N SER A 224 -26.18 10.96 -18.39
CA SER A 224 -25.06 10.66 -17.50
C SER A 224 -25.19 11.47 -16.20
N VAL A 225 -25.82 10.88 -15.19
CA VAL A 225 -25.71 11.38 -13.82
C VAL A 225 -24.35 10.95 -13.34
N ALA A 226 -23.38 11.87 -13.34
CA ALA A 226 -22.15 11.70 -12.58
C ALA A 226 -22.56 11.55 -11.11
N VAL A 227 -22.56 10.30 -10.62
CA VAL A 227 -22.79 10.00 -9.21
C VAL A 227 -21.52 10.42 -8.48
N ARG A 228 -21.48 11.67 -8.04
CA ARG A 228 -20.51 12.08 -7.01
C ARG A 228 -20.78 11.20 -5.80
N LEU A 229 -19.74 10.53 -5.29
CA LEU A 229 -19.79 10.02 -3.93
C LEU A 229 -20.15 11.21 -3.04
N ASP A 230 -21.21 11.07 -2.25
CA ASP A 230 -21.49 12.03 -1.18
C ASP A 230 -20.22 12.18 -0.32
N PRO A 231 -20.00 13.35 0.32
CA PRO A 231 -18.82 13.55 1.17
C PRO A 231 -18.71 12.38 2.14
N LEU A 232 -17.60 11.64 2.06
CA LEU A 232 -17.33 10.41 2.80
C LEU A 232 -17.88 10.51 4.23
N ASP A 233 -18.95 9.76 4.52
CA ASP A 233 -19.69 9.87 5.77
C ASP A 233 -18.83 9.38 6.95
N GLU A 234 -18.79 10.18 8.03
CA GLU A 234 -17.66 10.29 8.97
C GLU A 234 -17.60 9.22 10.08
N ALA A 235 -18.39 8.15 10.00
CA ALA A 235 -18.64 7.25 11.14
C ALA A 235 -18.00 5.84 11.07
N ASP A 236 -17.50 5.38 9.90
CA ASP A 236 -17.23 3.96 9.68
C ASP A 236 -15.81 3.64 9.13
N GLU A 237 -14.77 4.31 9.62
CA GLU A 237 -13.41 3.80 9.41
C GLU A 237 -13.13 2.70 10.44
N GLU A 238 -13.50 1.45 10.11
CA GLU A 238 -12.84 0.32 10.76
C GLU A 238 -11.34 0.38 10.44
N PRO A 239 -10.46 0.28 11.45
CA PRO A 239 -9.02 0.28 11.21
C PRO A 239 -8.67 -0.81 10.21
N SER A 240 -7.98 -0.44 9.13
CA SER A 240 -7.53 -1.40 8.13
C SER A 240 -6.66 -2.47 8.80
N ARG A 241 -7.01 -3.75 8.58
CA ARG A 241 -6.23 -4.90 9.04
C ARG A 241 -4.79 -4.94 8.49
N PHE A 242 -4.50 -4.13 7.48
CA PHE A 242 -3.22 -4.11 6.77
C PHE A 242 -2.18 -3.18 7.42
N MET A 243 -2.53 -2.45 8.49
CA MET A 243 -1.62 -1.64 9.32
C MET A 243 -0.67 -0.74 8.51
N SER A 244 -1.13 -0.25 7.36
CA SER A 244 -0.42 0.69 6.47
C SER A 244 -1.01 2.09 6.59
N VAL A 245 -0.19 3.12 6.33
CA VAL A 245 -0.67 4.49 6.15
C VAL A 245 -1.07 4.66 4.69
N ASP A 246 -2.35 4.47 4.39
CA ASP A 246 -2.82 4.51 3.00
C ASP A 246 -2.81 5.97 2.44
N PRO A 247 -2.57 6.15 1.12
CA PRO A 247 -2.63 7.42 0.41
C PRO A 247 -4.00 8.10 0.45
N THR A 248 -5.06 7.32 0.64
CA THR A 248 -6.43 7.82 0.76
C THR A 248 -7.18 7.03 1.82
N PRO A 249 -8.12 7.65 2.56
CA PRO A 249 -9.08 6.89 3.36
C PRO A 249 -9.89 5.94 2.47
N ALA A 250 -10.29 4.79 3.01
CA ALA A 250 -11.19 3.88 2.30
C ALA A 250 -12.59 4.52 2.18
N ALA A 251 -13.30 4.20 1.09
CA ALA A 251 -14.70 4.56 0.95
C ALA A 251 -15.54 3.95 2.12
N PRO A 252 -16.64 4.60 2.54
CA PRO A 252 -17.42 4.18 3.70
C PRO A 252 -17.82 2.70 3.64
N SER A 253 -17.81 2.03 4.79
CA SER A 253 -18.11 0.60 4.91
C SER A 253 -19.48 0.23 4.32
N ALA A 254 -20.45 1.16 4.36
CA ALA A 254 -21.80 1.02 3.80
C ALA A 254 -21.86 1.03 2.26
N THR A 255 -20.80 1.47 1.56
CA THR A 255 -20.81 1.65 0.09
C THR A 255 -20.97 0.31 -0.64
N PRO A 256 -21.99 0.05 -1.46
CA PRO A 256 -22.19 -1.27 -2.07
C PRO A 256 -21.00 -1.75 -2.92
N MET A 257 -20.71 -3.07 -2.92
CA MET A 257 -19.62 -3.67 -3.74
C MET A 257 -19.74 -3.32 -5.22
N SER A 258 -20.96 -3.23 -5.76
CA SER A 258 -21.22 -2.82 -7.14
C SER A 258 -20.80 -1.37 -7.40
N GLN A 259 -21.05 -0.48 -6.45
CA GLN A 259 -20.66 0.93 -6.55
C GLN A 259 -19.14 1.09 -6.42
N LEU A 260 -18.49 0.40 -5.49
CA LEU A 260 -17.03 0.41 -5.38
C LEU A 260 -16.37 -0.03 -6.69
N ARG A 261 -16.85 -1.13 -7.28
CA ARG A 261 -16.35 -1.61 -8.58
C ARG A 261 -16.61 -0.59 -9.69
N ALA A 262 -17.79 0.03 -9.73
CA ALA A 262 -18.13 1.01 -10.75
C ALA A 262 -17.23 2.25 -10.64
N THR A 263 -17.04 2.80 -9.45
CA THR A 263 -16.15 3.95 -9.21
C THR A 263 -14.71 3.61 -9.56
N LEU A 264 -14.19 2.46 -9.11
CA LEU A 264 -12.80 2.04 -9.38
C LEU A 264 -12.48 1.99 -10.89
N LEU A 265 -13.44 1.53 -11.70
CA LEU A 265 -13.29 1.34 -13.15
C LEU A 265 -13.75 2.54 -13.99
N ASP A 266 -14.19 3.64 -13.37
CA ASP A 266 -14.60 4.84 -14.08
C ASP A 266 -13.39 5.76 -14.33
N GLU A 267 -12.91 5.82 -15.57
CA GLU A 267 -11.80 6.70 -15.98
C GLU A 267 -12.13 8.19 -15.87
N HIS A 268 -13.42 8.55 -15.72
CA HIS A 268 -13.84 9.93 -15.50
C HIS A 268 -13.98 10.28 -14.01
N ALA A 269 -13.92 9.29 -13.11
CA ALA A 269 -13.92 9.53 -11.68
C ALA A 269 -12.57 10.11 -11.22
N ALA A 270 -12.61 10.92 -10.17
CA ALA A 270 -11.38 11.45 -9.57
C ALA A 270 -10.51 10.30 -9.06
N ILE A 271 -9.20 10.37 -9.29
CA ILE A 271 -8.26 9.31 -8.87
C ILE A 271 -8.35 9.02 -7.36
N PHE A 272 -8.61 10.05 -6.54
CA PHE A 272 -8.82 9.90 -5.10
C PHE A 272 -10.04 9.03 -4.75
N ASP A 273 -11.15 9.19 -5.47
CA ASP A 273 -12.36 8.37 -5.27
C ASP A 273 -12.12 6.91 -5.71
N ARG A 274 -11.35 6.73 -6.79
CA ARG A 274 -10.93 5.41 -7.30
C ARG A 274 -10.05 4.68 -6.28
N TYR A 275 -9.08 5.38 -5.68
CA TYR A 275 -8.23 4.87 -4.60
C TYR A 275 -9.05 4.53 -3.34
N ALA A 276 -9.96 5.41 -2.92
CA ALA A 276 -10.85 5.15 -1.80
C ALA A 276 -11.69 3.87 -2.03
N ALA A 277 -12.19 3.67 -3.25
CA ALA A 277 -12.92 2.47 -3.61
C ALA A 277 -12.03 1.21 -3.61
N MET A 278 -10.81 1.31 -4.13
CA MET A 278 -9.81 0.23 -4.11
C MET A 278 -9.46 -0.21 -2.68
N PHE A 279 -9.17 0.72 -1.76
CA PHE A 279 -8.88 0.36 -0.37
C PHE A 279 -10.09 -0.21 0.37
N ALA A 280 -11.31 0.25 0.06
CA ALA A 280 -12.52 -0.38 0.58
C ALA A 280 -12.70 -1.82 0.07
N LEU A 281 -12.37 -2.10 -1.19
CA LEU A 281 -12.36 -3.46 -1.74
C LEU A 281 -11.30 -4.34 -1.05
N ARG A 282 -10.08 -3.82 -0.85
CA ARG A 282 -9.01 -4.51 -0.10
C ARG A 282 -9.48 -4.91 1.30
N ASN A 283 -10.07 -3.96 2.02
CA ASN A 283 -10.48 -4.14 3.41
C ASN A 283 -11.57 -5.21 3.53
N ARG A 284 -12.48 -5.29 2.55
CA ARG A 284 -13.52 -6.33 2.48
C ARG A 284 -12.99 -7.70 2.10
N GLY A 285 -12.05 -7.73 1.16
CA GLY A 285 -11.48 -8.94 0.63
C GLY A 285 -12.47 -9.91 -0.03
N GLY A 286 -12.00 -11.14 -0.25
CA GLY A 286 -12.74 -12.22 -0.89
C GLY A 286 -12.79 -12.14 -2.42
N PRO A 287 -13.31 -13.20 -3.09
CA PRO A 287 -13.16 -13.38 -4.53
C PRO A 287 -13.76 -12.24 -5.38
N LYS A 288 -14.87 -11.65 -4.93
CA LYS A 288 -15.50 -10.52 -5.63
C LYS A 288 -14.67 -9.24 -5.58
N ALA A 289 -13.96 -9.01 -4.46
CA ALA A 289 -13.05 -7.87 -4.34
C ALA A 289 -11.82 -8.08 -5.21
N VAL A 290 -11.21 -9.28 -5.15
CA VAL A 290 -10.08 -9.65 -6.02
C VAL A 290 -10.43 -9.46 -7.50
N ALA A 291 -11.60 -9.96 -7.94
CA ALA A 291 -12.04 -9.80 -9.32
C ALA A 291 -12.35 -8.34 -9.73
N ALA A 292 -12.70 -7.47 -8.77
CA ALA A 292 -12.85 -6.03 -9.00
C ALA A 292 -11.50 -5.34 -9.19
N LEU A 293 -10.54 -5.65 -8.33
CA LEU A 293 -9.18 -5.13 -8.38
C LEU A 293 -8.46 -5.59 -9.66
N GLN A 294 -8.51 -6.89 -9.98
CA GLN A 294 -7.90 -7.43 -11.21
C GLN A 294 -8.43 -6.79 -12.50
N ALA A 295 -9.68 -6.31 -12.52
CA ALA A 295 -10.25 -5.66 -13.70
C ALA A 295 -9.55 -4.33 -14.05
N VAL A 296 -8.93 -3.67 -13.06
CA VAL A 296 -8.18 -2.42 -13.27
C VAL A 296 -6.98 -2.63 -14.19
N MET A 297 -6.30 -3.78 -14.08
CA MET A 297 -5.10 -4.08 -14.88
C MET A 297 -5.33 -3.99 -16.39
N ALA A 298 -6.56 -4.24 -16.85
CA ALA A 298 -6.92 -4.17 -18.27
C ALA A 298 -7.75 -2.92 -18.64
N ALA A 299 -8.30 -2.21 -17.65
CA ALA A 299 -9.26 -1.13 -17.88
C ALA A 299 -8.67 0.26 -17.68
N SER A 300 -7.62 0.39 -16.86
CA SER A 300 -7.05 1.68 -16.47
C SER A 300 -5.82 2.08 -17.26
N ASP A 301 -5.80 3.34 -17.70
CA ASP A 301 -4.66 3.97 -18.35
C ASP A 301 -3.63 4.53 -17.34
N SER A 302 -4.02 4.72 -16.07
CA SER A 302 -3.09 5.20 -15.03
C SER A 302 -2.15 4.09 -14.58
N ALA A 303 -0.86 4.23 -14.88
CA ALA A 303 0.20 3.38 -14.33
C ALA A 303 0.24 3.47 -12.80
N LEU A 304 -0.01 4.67 -12.23
CA LEU A 304 -0.09 4.85 -10.79
C LEU A 304 -1.26 4.04 -10.19
N LEU A 305 -2.47 4.09 -10.73
CA LEU A 305 -3.54 3.25 -10.18
C LEU A 305 -3.25 1.74 -10.34
N LYS A 306 -2.67 1.33 -11.47
CA LYS A 306 -2.34 -0.08 -11.72
C LYS A 306 -1.27 -0.62 -10.76
N HIS A 307 -0.22 0.15 -10.46
CA HIS A 307 0.79 -0.27 -9.47
C HIS A 307 0.14 -0.44 -8.10
N GLU A 308 -0.65 0.55 -7.65
CA GLU A 308 -1.31 0.48 -6.34
C GLU A 308 -2.26 -0.71 -6.22
N VAL A 309 -2.98 -1.06 -7.30
CA VAL A 309 -3.81 -2.26 -7.32
C VAL A 309 -2.97 -3.53 -7.21
N ALA A 310 -1.79 -3.59 -7.83
CA ALA A 310 -0.89 -4.73 -7.67
C ALA A 310 -0.40 -4.85 -6.22
N TYR A 311 0.00 -3.73 -5.62
CA TYR A 311 0.39 -3.64 -4.20
C TYR A 311 -0.72 -4.16 -3.30
N VAL A 312 -1.95 -3.66 -3.47
CA VAL A 312 -3.14 -4.08 -2.72
C VAL A 312 -3.46 -5.57 -2.91
N LEU A 313 -3.31 -6.11 -4.12
CA LEU A 313 -3.48 -7.55 -4.36
C LEU A 313 -2.40 -8.39 -3.64
N GLY A 314 -1.17 -7.90 -3.59
CA GLY A 314 -0.08 -8.47 -2.79
C GLY A 314 -0.41 -8.48 -1.30
N GLN A 315 -0.90 -7.35 -0.76
CA GLN A 315 -1.35 -7.24 0.63
C GLN A 315 -2.44 -8.25 0.96
N MET A 316 -3.40 -8.47 0.04
CA MET A 316 -4.49 -9.42 0.24
C MET A 316 -4.02 -10.88 0.26
N GLY A 317 -2.93 -11.21 -0.44
CA GLY A 317 -2.35 -12.55 -0.51
C GLY A 317 -3.24 -13.64 -1.09
N ASP A 318 -4.29 -13.27 -1.83
CA ASP A 318 -5.20 -14.24 -2.44
C ASP A 318 -4.57 -14.80 -3.73
N ALA A 319 -4.28 -16.10 -3.76
CA ALA A 319 -3.67 -16.78 -4.90
C ALA A 319 -4.52 -16.69 -6.20
N GLN A 320 -5.80 -16.31 -6.12
CA GLN A 320 -6.60 -15.97 -7.32
C GLN A 320 -6.00 -14.80 -8.11
N ALA A 321 -5.17 -13.96 -7.47
CA ALA A 321 -4.47 -12.85 -8.09
C ALA A 321 -3.27 -13.28 -8.95
N SER A 322 -2.62 -14.40 -8.65
CA SER A 322 -1.32 -14.82 -9.23
C SER A 322 -1.33 -14.85 -10.76
N SER A 323 -2.39 -15.39 -11.37
CA SER A 323 -2.50 -15.47 -12.84
C SER A 323 -2.58 -14.09 -13.48
N CYS A 324 -3.27 -13.14 -12.83
CA CYS A 324 -3.37 -11.77 -13.33
C CYS A 324 -2.04 -11.02 -13.19
N LEU A 325 -1.43 -11.07 -12.00
CA LEU A 325 -0.13 -10.44 -11.73
C LEU A 325 0.98 -11.03 -12.61
N GLY A 326 0.97 -12.35 -12.84
CA GLY A 326 1.90 -13.00 -13.75
C GLY A 326 1.71 -12.60 -15.22
N ARG A 327 0.51 -12.16 -15.64
CA ARG A 327 0.33 -11.57 -16.98
C ARG A 327 0.94 -10.18 -17.05
N VAL A 328 0.74 -9.37 -16.01
CA VAL A 328 1.32 -8.02 -15.89
C VAL A 328 2.84 -8.07 -15.93
N LEU A 329 3.48 -8.95 -15.15
CA LEU A 329 4.95 -9.08 -15.13
C LEU A 329 5.54 -9.46 -16.51
N ARG A 330 4.84 -10.32 -17.27
CA ARG A 330 5.24 -10.77 -18.61
C ARG A 330 5.08 -9.71 -19.70
N ASP A 331 4.25 -8.69 -19.47
CA ASP A 331 3.96 -7.69 -20.48
C ASP A 331 5.08 -6.65 -20.55
N GLU A 332 5.99 -6.79 -21.51
CA GLU A 332 7.09 -5.85 -21.74
C GLU A 332 6.61 -4.46 -22.20
N GLN A 333 5.33 -4.31 -22.60
CA GLN A 333 4.74 -3.02 -22.93
C GLN A 333 4.08 -2.35 -21.73
N GLU A 334 3.90 -3.06 -20.62
CA GLU A 334 3.38 -2.49 -19.39
C GLU A 334 4.45 -1.62 -18.71
N HIS A 335 3.99 -0.57 -18.05
CA HIS A 335 4.85 0.37 -17.35
C HIS A 335 5.71 -0.34 -16.29
N ALA A 336 7.01 -0.05 -16.24
CA ALA A 336 7.97 -0.69 -15.35
C ALA A 336 7.56 -0.66 -13.87
N MET A 337 6.91 0.45 -13.44
CA MET A 337 6.31 0.59 -12.10
C MET A 337 5.28 -0.52 -11.79
N VAL A 338 4.38 -0.77 -12.74
CA VAL A 338 3.33 -1.77 -12.55
C VAL A 338 3.92 -3.19 -12.57
N ARG A 339 4.95 -3.42 -13.40
CA ARG A 339 5.64 -4.71 -13.51
C ARG A 339 6.42 -5.08 -12.25
N HIS A 340 7.15 -4.13 -11.64
CA HIS A 340 7.85 -4.43 -10.38
C HIS A 340 6.86 -4.75 -9.27
N GLU A 341 5.77 -3.99 -9.17
CA GLU A 341 4.79 -4.19 -8.10
C GLU A 341 4.06 -5.52 -8.26
N ALA A 342 3.81 -5.93 -9.51
CA ALA A 342 3.32 -7.28 -9.79
C ALA A 342 4.31 -8.37 -9.36
N ALA A 343 5.62 -8.17 -9.54
CA ALA A 343 6.63 -9.12 -9.08
C ALA A 343 6.65 -9.22 -7.54
N GLU A 344 6.60 -8.09 -6.83
CA GLU A 344 6.56 -8.07 -5.37
C GLU A 344 5.28 -8.68 -4.82
N ALA A 345 4.13 -8.38 -5.42
CA ALA A 345 2.85 -8.99 -5.06
C ALA A 345 2.87 -10.51 -5.25
N LEU A 346 3.48 -11.03 -6.33
CA LEU A 346 3.66 -12.47 -6.53
C LEU A 346 4.55 -13.10 -5.44
N GLY A 347 5.60 -12.39 -5.00
CA GLY A 347 6.44 -12.80 -3.88
C GLY A 347 5.67 -12.85 -2.56
N ALA A 348 4.87 -11.83 -2.27
CA ALA A 348 4.05 -11.73 -1.06
C ALA A 348 2.92 -12.77 -1.00
N ILE A 349 2.29 -13.08 -2.15
CA ILE A 349 1.30 -14.17 -2.26
C ILE A 349 1.96 -15.54 -2.02
N ALA A 350 3.24 -15.67 -2.37
CA ALA A 350 4.04 -16.89 -2.22
C ALA A 350 3.45 -18.14 -2.91
N ASP A 351 2.65 -17.96 -3.97
CA ASP A 351 2.12 -19.05 -4.79
C ASP A 351 3.27 -19.77 -5.51
N PRO A 352 3.46 -21.10 -5.31
CA PRO A 352 4.51 -21.86 -5.98
C PRO A 352 4.47 -21.77 -7.51
N SER A 353 3.31 -21.49 -8.10
CA SER A 353 3.17 -21.31 -9.55
C SER A 353 3.96 -20.10 -10.10
N SER A 354 4.29 -19.15 -9.23
CA SER A 354 5.04 -17.92 -9.56
C SER A 354 6.56 -18.13 -9.63
N LEU A 355 7.09 -19.20 -9.03
CA LEU A 355 8.54 -19.42 -8.87
C LEU A 355 9.29 -19.37 -10.20
N HIS A 356 8.80 -20.11 -11.20
CA HIS A 356 9.44 -20.16 -12.51
C HIS A 356 9.43 -18.79 -13.20
N LEU A 357 8.32 -18.07 -13.07
CA LEU A 357 8.15 -16.75 -13.69
C LEU A 357 9.10 -15.73 -13.05
N LEU A 358 9.13 -15.63 -11.72
CA LEU A 358 10.02 -14.74 -11.00
C LEU A 358 11.49 -15.06 -11.31
N THR A 359 11.87 -16.34 -11.32
CA THR A 359 13.23 -16.80 -11.70
C THR A 359 13.62 -16.32 -13.10
N GLN A 360 12.71 -16.45 -14.07
CA GLN A 360 12.95 -16.00 -15.43
C GLN A 360 13.18 -14.48 -15.50
N HIS A 361 12.37 -13.70 -14.77
CA HIS A 361 12.47 -12.24 -14.79
C HIS A 361 13.54 -11.67 -13.86
N CYS A 362 14.32 -12.47 -13.11
CA CYS A 362 15.55 -11.99 -12.46
C CYS A 362 16.60 -11.45 -13.43
N ALA A 363 16.47 -11.77 -14.73
CA ALA A 363 17.30 -11.26 -15.81
C ALA A 363 16.55 -10.27 -16.74
N ASP A 364 15.45 -9.66 -16.25
CA ASP A 364 14.71 -8.65 -17.00
C ASP A 364 15.64 -7.48 -17.43
N PRO A 365 15.48 -6.92 -18.64
CA PRO A 365 16.26 -5.76 -19.06
C PRO A 365 15.96 -4.51 -18.21
N GLU A 366 14.78 -4.42 -17.59
CA GLU A 366 14.42 -3.34 -16.69
C GLU A 366 14.95 -3.62 -15.26
N PRO A 367 15.94 -2.85 -14.76
CA PRO A 367 16.60 -3.18 -13.50
C PRO A 367 15.67 -3.27 -12.30
N ILE A 368 14.66 -2.39 -12.21
CA ILE A 368 13.71 -2.44 -11.08
C ILE A 368 12.87 -3.70 -11.10
N VAL A 369 12.49 -4.22 -12.28
CA VAL A 369 11.73 -5.47 -12.40
C VAL A 369 12.63 -6.66 -12.05
N ALA A 370 13.87 -6.66 -12.54
CA ALA A 370 14.83 -7.72 -12.25
C ALA A 370 15.16 -7.81 -10.76
N ASP A 371 15.36 -6.67 -10.10
CA ASP A 371 15.64 -6.61 -8.67
C ASP A 371 14.42 -6.99 -7.82
N SER A 372 13.21 -6.54 -8.18
CA SER A 372 11.99 -6.96 -7.48
C SER A 372 11.77 -8.47 -7.59
N CYS A 373 12.06 -9.09 -8.73
CA CYS A 373 11.97 -10.55 -8.86
C CYS A 373 12.95 -11.27 -7.92
N LYS A 374 14.17 -10.75 -7.72
CA LYS A 374 15.16 -11.34 -6.78
C LYS A 374 14.67 -11.23 -5.33
N VAL A 375 14.11 -10.07 -4.96
CA VAL A 375 13.54 -9.84 -3.62
C VAL A 375 12.29 -10.70 -3.39
N ALA A 376 11.42 -10.79 -4.40
CA ALA A 376 10.21 -11.60 -4.36
C ALA A 376 10.52 -13.11 -4.22
N LEU A 377 11.58 -13.61 -4.87
CA LEU A 377 12.04 -14.98 -4.69
C LEU A 377 12.54 -15.22 -3.26
N ASP A 378 13.33 -14.29 -2.70
CA ASP A 378 13.82 -14.40 -1.32
C ASP A 378 12.65 -14.47 -0.31
N MET A 379 11.61 -13.65 -0.54
CA MET A 379 10.39 -13.67 0.26
C MET A 379 9.61 -14.98 0.09
N LEU A 380 9.38 -15.41 -1.15
CA LEU A 380 8.64 -16.63 -1.46
C LEU A 380 9.34 -17.88 -0.90
N GLU A 381 10.66 -17.99 -1.06
CA GLU A 381 11.45 -19.08 -0.50
C GLU A 381 11.38 -19.09 1.03
N PHE A 382 11.41 -17.92 1.67
CA PHE A 382 11.24 -17.81 3.11
C PHE A 382 9.86 -18.28 3.57
N GLU A 383 8.78 -17.78 2.97
CA GLU A 383 7.40 -18.17 3.32
C GLU A 383 7.18 -19.67 3.12
N GLN A 384 7.75 -20.25 2.04
CA GLN A 384 7.68 -21.69 1.79
C GLN A 384 8.52 -22.52 2.76
N SER A 385 9.64 -21.98 3.28
CA SER A 385 10.48 -22.68 4.25
C SER A 385 9.83 -22.85 5.63
N GLY A 386 8.76 -22.10 5.91
CA GLY A 386 8.17 -22.03 7.25
C GLY A 386 9.11 -21.41 8.29
N GLY A 387 10.12 -20.64 7.83
CA GLY A 387 11.08 -19.96 8.67
C GLY A 387 10.40 -19.03 9.67
N PHE A 388 10.94 -18.94 10.88
CA PHE A 388 10.36 -18.09 11.93
C PHE A 388 10.89 -16.66 11.91
N GLU A 389 12.01 -16.38 11.22
CA GLU A 389 12.75 -15.11 11.31
C GLU A 389 13.34 -14.66 9.97
N TYR A 390 12.52 -14.05 9.11
CA TYR A 390 12.96 -13.48 7.82
C TYR A 390 14.01 -12.38 8.00
N LEU A 391 13.87 -11.63 9.09
CA LEU A 391 14.64 -10.44 9.41
C LEU A 391 16.06 -10.73 9.89
N SER A 392 16.44 -12.02 9.97
CA SER A 392 17.80 -12.42 10.27
C SER A 392 18.71 -12.03 9.09
N VAL A 393 19.59 -11.06 9.32
CA VAL A 393 20.71 -10.77 8.42
C VAL A 393 21.80 -11.80 8.75
N PRO A 394 22.25 -12.63 7.79
CA PRO A 394 23.35 -13.54 8.04
C PRO A 394 24.58 -12.73 8.47
N VAL A 395 25.01 -12.89 9.73
CA VAL A 395 26.26 -12.27 10.19
C VAL A 395 27.38 -13.02 9.50
N ALA A 396 28.20 -12.31 8.72
CA ALA A 396 29.39 -12.91 8.10
C ALA A 396 30.21 -13.61 9.19
N ALA A 397 30.48 -14.90 9.02
CA ALA A 397 31.39 -15.62 9.89
C ALA A 397 32.78 -14.97 9.77
N SER A 398 33.25 -14.40 10.87
CA SER A 398 34.56 -13.76 11.02
C SER A 398 35.71 -14.71 10.78
#